data_AF-A0A942J149-F1
#
_entry.id   AF-A0A942J149-F1
#
_cell.length_a   1.000
_cell.length_b   1.000
_cell.length_c   1.000
_cell.angle_alpha   90.00
_cell.angle_beta   90.00
_cell.angle_gamma   90.00
#
_symmetry.space_group_name_H-M   'P 1'
#
loop_
_entity.id
_entity.type
_entity.pdbx_description
1 polymer ?
#
loop_
_entity_poly.entity_id
_entity_poly.type
_entity_poly.pdbx_seq_one_letter_code
_entity_poly.pdbx_strand_id
1 'polypeptide(L)'
;MALPTRHTSSQRQKGRLSAAEMRHARGLFLREIYGEERRRLMVEKTAIRNLTRQTVVDDTQTPARIPNKNERITLQNNLVKLAFVLPRKGKTALAFMPAPVKAETRRIAEWILRRPVFADQTARYLEIAGELAAHHSRQPSHIESAKQNAFDDLRDRVAQVVLKAAAQHRRAELARTASMTAVASVFLQTEDLLSHERRRLEYEGAWLNISARRHREEDSDTEVDNQKEVEKA
;
A
#
# COMPACT_ATOMS: atom_id res chain seq x y z
N MET A 1 -42.58 16.59 28.61
CA MET A 1 -41.37 17.41 28.34
C MET A 1 -40.53 17.46 29.61
N ALA A 2 -39.41 16.74 29.66
CA ALA A 2 -38.54 16.70 30.84
C ALA A 2 -37.54 17.87 30.80
N LEU A 3 -37.56 18.72 31.83
CA LEU A 3 -36.58 19.78 32.05
C LEU A 3 -35.21 19.17 32.44
N PRO A 4 -34.07 19.76 32.03
CA PRO A 4 -32.77 19.24 32.39
C PRO A 4 -32.49 19.45 33.88
N THR A 5 -32.07 18.38 34.52
CA THR A 5 -31.73 18.29 35.94
C THR A 5 -30.59 19.24 36.29
N ARG A 6 -30.87 20.17 37.21
CA ARG A 6 -29.84 21.03 37.82
C ARG A 6 -28.94 20.16 38.68
N HIS A 7 -27.66 20.08 38.33
CA HIS A 7 -26.65 19.50 39.21
C HIS A 7 -26.63 20.24 40.55
N THR A 8 -26.62 19.48 41.62
CA THR A 8 -26.78 19.90 43.01
C THR A 8 -25.63 20.81 43.45
N SER A 9 -26.01 21.87 44.17
CA SER A 9 -25.17 22.96 44.63
C SER A 9 -24.25 22.55 45.79
N SER A 10 -22.94 22.43 45.52
CA SER A 10 -21.93 22.70 46.55
C SER A 10 -21.83 24.22 46.74
N GLN A 11 -21.59 24.67 47.98
CA GLN A 11 -21.63 26.07 48.43
C GLN A 11 -21.00 27.04 47.42
N ARG A 12 -21.84 27.78 46.68
CA ARG A 12 -21.39 28.85 45.78
C ARG A 12 -20.89 30.02 46.61
N GLN A 13 -19.57 30.26 46.61
CA GLN A 13 -19.01 31.50 47.16
C GLN A 13 -19.42 32.66 46.24
N LYS A 14 -20.25 33.58 46.74
CA LYS A 14 -20.63 34.81 46.03
C LYS A 14 -19.37 35.54 45.54
N GLY A 15 -19.37 35.95 44.27
CA GLY A 15 -18.25 36.69 43.67
C GLY A 15 -17.13 35.84 43.07
N ARG A 16 -17.21 34.49 43.11
CA ARG A 16 -16.23 33.60 42.47
C ARG A 16 -16.87 32.75 41.38
N LEU A 17 -16.29 32.78 40.18
CA LEU A 17 -16.61 31.83 39.12
C LEU A 17 -16.07 30.45 39.50
N SER A 18 -16.89 29.41 39.31
CA SER A 18 -16.41 28.03 39.37
C SER A 18 -15.39 27.78 38.26
N ALA A 19 -14.56 26.73 38.41
CA ALA A 19 -13.60 26.34 37.38
C ALA A 19 -14.26 26.08 36.01
N ALA A 20 -15.49 25.56 36.00
CA ALA A 20 -16.25 25.34 34.77
C ALA A 20 -16.69 26.67 34.11
N GLU A 21 -17.23 27.61 34.90
CA GLU A 21 -17.65 28.93 34.41
C GLU A 21 -16.45 29.74 33.93
N MET A 22 -15.31 29.66 34.62
CA MET A 22 -14.07 30.32 34.20
C MET A 22 -13.52 29.74 32.88
N ARG A 23 -13.58 28.41 32.70
CA ARG A 23 -13.24 27.78 31.40
C ARG A 23 -14.18 28.23 30.29
N HIS A 24 -15.49 28.31 30.57
CA HIS A 24 -16.47 28.78 29.60
C HIS A 24 -16.23 30.24 29.21
N ALA A 25 -16.03 31.13 30.18
CA ALA A 25 -15.70 32.54 29.96
C ALA A 25 -14.43 32.68 29.11
N ARG A 26 -13.34 31.98 29.47
CA ARG A 26 -12.11 31.95 28.65
C ARG A 26 -12.39 31.48 27.22
N GLY A 27 -13.21 30.45 27.04
CA GLY A 27 -13.60 29.96 25.72
C GLY A 27 -14.34 31.00 24.87
N LEU A 28 -15.22 31.80 25.49
CA LEU A 28 -15.91 32.90 24.83
C LEU A 28 -14.95 34.01 24.44
N PHE A 29 -14.08 34.45 25.37
CA PHE A 29 -13.06 35.48 25.08
C PHE A 29 -12.15 35.08 23.92
N LEU A 30 -11.69 33.84 23.88
CA LEU A 30 -10.84 33.37 22.79
C LEU A 30 -11.56 33.32 21.44
N ARG A 31 -12.86 33.01 21.45
CA ARG A 31 -13.67 33.00 20.24
C ARG A 31 -13.91 34.42 19.72
N GLU A 32 -14.11 35.38 20.62
CA GLU A 32 -14.38 36.76 20.24
C GLU A 32 -13.10 37.47 19.77
N ILE A 33 -12.02 37.38 20.57
CA ILE A 33 -10.77 38.11 20.30
C ILE A 33 -9.98 37.45 19.17
N TYR A 34 -9.82 36.12 19.20
CA TYR A 34 -8.96 35.38 18.26
C TYR A 34 -9.77 34.54 17.26
N GLY A 35 -11.09 34.74 17.16
CA GLY A 35 -11.96 33.89 16.36
C GLY A 35 -11.57 33.83 14.89
N GLU A 36 -11.34 34.99 14.28
CA GLU A 36 -10.97 35.10 12.87
C GLU A 36 -9.59 34.51 12.59
N GLU A 37 -8.59 34.90 13.39
CA GLU A 37 -7.23 34.38 13.29
C GLU A 37 -7.18 32.86 13.46
N ARG A 38 -7.84 32.32 14.49
CA ARG A 38 -7.90 30.86 14.70
C ARG A 38 -8.55 30.15 13.52
N ARG A 39 -9.61 30.72 12.91
CA ARG A 39 -10.22 30.14 11.70
C ARG A 39 -9.22 30.12 10.55
N ARG A 40 -8.54 31.23 10.27
CA ARG A 40 -7.50 31.31 9.23
C ARG A 40 -6.40 30.27 9.46
N LEU A 41 -5.87 30.20 10.67
CA LEU A 41 -4.84 29.24 11.06
C LEU A 41 -5.30 27.78 10.94
N MET A 42 -6.54 27.48 11.32
CA MET A 42 -7.10 26.13 11.16
C MET A 42 -7.26 25.73 9.68
N VAL A 43 -7.68 26.67 8.83
CA VAL A 43 -7.78 26.46 7.37
C VAL A 43 -6.40 26.21 6.78
N GLU A 44 -5.42 27.06 7.08
CA GLU A 44 -4.05 26.93 6.60
C GLU A 44 -3.41 25.61 7.07
N LYS A 45 -3.53 25.28 8.36
CA LYS A 45 -3.06 24.01 8.93
C LYS A 45 -3.67 22.81 8.20
N THR A 46 -4.97 22.87 7.91
CA THR A 46 -5.68 21.81 7.19
C THR A 46 -5.21 21.69 5.74
N ALA A 47 -5.00 22.81 5.07
CA ALA A 47 -4.50 22.88 3.69
C ALA A 47 -3.10 22.26 3.59
N ILE A 48 -2.17 22.69 4.45
CA ILE A 48 -0.79 22.16 4.49
C ILE A 48 -0.80 20.65 4.71
N ARG A 49 -1.53 20.16 5.72
CA ARG A 49 -1.64 18.71 5.99
C ARG A 49 -2.14 17.93 4.79
N ASN A 50 -3.18 18.43 4.11
CA ASN A 50 -3.78 17.76 2.97
C ASN A 50 -2.83 17.77 1.76
N LEU A 51 -2.16 18.91 1.53
CA LEU A 51 -1.15 19.05 0.48
C LEU A 51 0.02 18.10 0.71
N THR A 52 0.63 18.11 1.90
CA THR A 52 1.70 17.19 2.28
C THR A 52 1.27 15.73 2.08
N ARG A 53 0.07 15.36 2.54
CA ARG A 53 -0.46 14.01 2.33
C ARG A 53 -0.57 13.67 0.85
N GLN A 54 -1.10 14.57 0.02
CA GLN A 54 -1.29 14.34 -1.41
C GLN A 54 0.04 14.22 -2.14
N THR A 55 0.99 15.11 -1.87
CA THR A 55 2.33 15.05 -2.45
C THR A 55 3.04 13.74 -2.08
N VAL A 56 2.89 13.25 -0.85
CA VAL A 56 3.42 11.93 -0.46
C VAL A 56 2.72 10.79 -1.22
N VAL A 57 1.39 10.86 -1.40
CA VAL A 57 0.67 9.87 -2.22
C VAL A 57 1.26 9.85 -3.63
N ASP A 58 1.43 11.01 -4.25
CA ASP A 58 1.99 11.14 -5.59
C ASP A 58 3.43 10.61 -5.67
N ASP A 59 4.29 10.94 -4.70
CA ASP A 59 5.68 10.47 -4.61
C ASP A 59 5.76 8.94 -4.45
N THR A 60 4.83 8.35 -3.70
CA THR A 60 4.81 6.89 -3.46
C THR A 60 4.19 6.10 -4.61
N GLN A 61 3.26 6.69 -5.37
CA GLN A 61 2.63 6.05 -6.53
C GLN A 61 3.47 6.23 -7.80
N THR A 62 4.07 7.41 -7.95
CA THR A 62 4.88 7.77 -9.11
C THR A 62 6.25 8.30 -8.67
N PRO A 63 7.15 7.42 -8.19
CA PRO A 63 8.47 7.83 -7.68
C PRO A 63 9.32 8.56 -8.70
N ALA A 64 9.06 8.39 -10.00
CA ALA A 64 9.75 9.10 -11.08
C ALA A 64 9.64 10.63 -10.99
N ARG A 65 8.63 11.16 -10.28
CA ARG A 65 8.47 12.61 -10.05
C ARG A 65 9.49 13.20 -9.08
N ILE A 66 10.12 12.37 -8.25
CA ILE A 66 11.17 12.80 -7.32
C ILE A 66 12.44 13.09 -8.14
N PRO A 67 12.89 14.36 -8.26
CA PRO A 67 14.01 14.70 -9.12
C PRO A 67 15.32 14.07 -8.62
N ASN A 68 15.51 14.05 -7.30
CA ASN A 68 16.68 13.48 -6.66
C ASN A 68 16.67 11.94 -6.78
N LYS A 69 17.60 11.40 -7.58
CA LYS A 69 17.75 9.96 -7.81
C LYS A 69 17.98 9.18 -6.51
N ASN A 70 18.78 9.72 -5.58
CA ASN A 70 19.10 9.02 -4.32
C ASN A 70 17.88 8.95 -3.41
N GLU A 71 17.08 10.02 -3.32
CA GLU A 71 15.82 10.01 -2.58
C GLU A 71 14.83 9.01 -3.18
N ARG A 72 14.70 8.99 -4.51
CA ARG A 72 13.83 8.05 -5.21
C ARG A 72 14.19 6.60 -4.93
N ILE A 73 15.48 6.25 -5.06
CA ILE A 73 15.98 4.89 -4.75
C ILE A 73 15.75 4.54 -3.28
N THR A 74 16.00 5.49 -2.38
CA THR A 74 15.81 5.29 -0.94
C THR A 74 14.36 5.02 -0.59
N LEU A 75 13.43 5.82 -1.13
CA LEU A 75 11.99 5.62 -0.94
C LEU A 75 11.56 4.25 -1.48
N GLN A 76 11.99 3.90 -2.70
CA GLN A 76 11.66 2.62 -3.31
C GLN A 76 12.15 1.44 -2.46
N ASN A 77 13.40 1.48 -2.01
CA ASN A 77 13.99 0.45 -1.16
C ASN A 77 13.25 0.33 0.17
N ASN A 78 12.89 1.44 0.79
CA ASN A 78 12.11 1.45 2.03
C ASN A 78 10.72 0.82 1.82
N LEU A 79 10.03 1.13 0.71
CA LEU A 79 8.73 0.54 0.39
C LEU A 79 8.82 -0.97 0.16
N VAL A 80 9.86 -1.44 -0.55
CA VAL A 80 10.09 -2.87 -0.79
C VAL A 80 10.40 -3.61 0.53
N LYS A 81 11.29 -3.05 1.37
CA LYS A 81 11.61 -3.62 2.68
C LYS A 81 10.37 -3.69 3.57
N LEU A 82 9.59 -2.61 3.62
CA LEU A 82 8.35 -2.59 4.39
C LEU A 82 7.36 -3.63 3.86
N ALA A 83 7.17 -3.72 2.54
CA ALA A 83 6.28 -4.68 1.91
C ALA A 83 6.58 -6.14 2.31
N PHE A 84 7.86 -6.48 2.49
CA PHE A 84 8.28 -7.81 2.92
C PHE A 84 7.84 -8.15 4.36
N VAL A 85 7.93 -7.19 5.28
CA VAL A 85 7.58 -7.40 6.70
C VAL A 85 6.08 -7.20 7.01
N LEU A 86 5.29 -6.74 6.04
CA LEU A 86 3.86 -6.51 6.26
C LEU A 86 3.11 -7.82 6.57
N PRO A 87 2.10 -7.80 7.46
CA PRO A 87 1.21 -8.95 7.65
C PRO A 87 0.52 -9.36 6.34
N ARG A 88 0.37 -10.67 6.10
CA ARG A 88 -0.24 -11.20 4.87
C ARG A 88 -1.74 -10.93 4.76
N LYS A 89 -2.45 -10.99 5.89
CA LYS A 89 -3.91 -10.79 5.99
C LYS A 89 -4.21 -9.62 6.94
N GLY A 90 -5.38 -9.02 6.77
CA GLY A 90 -5.90 -7.97 7.67
C GLY A 90 -5.99 -6.57 7.02
N LYS A 91 -6.42 -5.60 7.85
CA LYS A 91 -6.63 -4.21 7.42
C LYS A 91 -5.29 -3.46 7.33
N THR A 92 -5.07 -2.72 6.25
CA THR A 92 -3.90 -1.85 6.06
C THR A 92 -4.08 -0.51 6.78
N ALA A 93 -4.21 -0.56 8.11
CA ALA A 93 -4.36 0.63 8.95
C ALA A 93 -3.33 0.61 10.09
N LEU A 94 -2.65 1.74 10.28
CA LEU A 94 -1.51 1.89 11.19
C LEU A 94 -1.85 1.43 12.62
N ALA A 95 -3.05 1.77 13.11
CA ALA A 95 -3.52 1.40 14.44
C ALA A 95 -3.47 -0.11 14.72
N PHE A 96 -3.72 -0.95 13.70
CA PHE A 96 -3.76 -2.41 13.83
C PHE A 96 -2.46 -3.10 13.45
N MET A 97 -1.43 -2.35 13.04
CA MET A 97 -0.14 -2.94 12.66
C MET A 97 0.62 -3.45 13.90
N PRO A 98 1.44 -4.51 13.76
CA PRO A 98 2.39 -4.92 14.78
C PRO A 98 3.36 -3.79 15.16
N ALA A 99 3.84 -3.78 16.41
CA ALA A 99 4.80 -2.80 16.90
C ALA A 99 6.03 -2.57 15.97
N PRO A 100 6.73 -3.62 15.45
CA PRO A 100 7.87 -3.40 14.56
C PRO A 100 7.47 -2.71 13.24
N VAL A 101 6.31 -3.06 12.69
CA VAL A 101 5.79 -2.44 11.46
C VAL A 101 5.41 -0.99 11.70
N LYS A 102 4.78 -0.67 12.84
CA LYS A 102 4.46 0.72 13.23
C LYS A 102 5.72 1.56 13.33
N ALA A 103 6.75 1.05 14.01
CA ALA A 103 8.02 1.74 14.18
C ALA A 103 8.69 2.02 12.84
N GLU A 104 8.80 1.02 11.97
CA GLU A 104 9.44 1.18 10.66
C GLU A 104 8.66 2.12 9.75
N THR A 105 7.33 2.03 9.74
CA THR A 105 6.49 2.91 8.93
C THR A 105 6.62 4.38 9.39
N ARG A 106 6.68 4.61 10.71
CA ARG A 106 6.91 5.95 11.29
C ARG A 106 8.31 6.48 10.97
N ARG A 107 9.33 5.63 11.04
CA ARG A 107 10.71 5.99 10.65
C ARG A 107 10.78 6.45 9.20
N ILE A 108 10.12 5.73 8.28
CA ILE A 108 10.05 6.12 6.87
C ILE A 108 9.28 7.44 6.71
N ALA A 109 8.15 7.61 7.41
CA ALA A 109 7.37 8.85 7.37
C ALA A 109 8.16 10.06 7.88
N GLU A 110 8.94 9.91 8.96
CA GLU A 110 9.83 10.95 9.47
C GLU A 110 10.93 11.30 8.47
N TRP A 111 11.53 10.30 7.83
CA TRP A 111 12.51 10.54 6.76
C TRP A 111 11.89 11.33 5.60
N ILE A 112 10.66 11.00 5.19
CA ILE A 112 9.93 11.74 4.14
C ILE A 112 9.73 13.19 4.57
N LEU A 113 9.19 13.45 5.76
CA LEU A 113 8.89 14.80 6.25
C LEU A 113 10.14 15.68 6.42
N ARG A 114 11.32 15.07 6.57
CA ARG A 114 12.61 15.79 6.66
C ARG A 114 13.22 16.14 5.30
N ARG A 115 12.65 15.68 4.19
CA ARG A 115 13.15 16.03 2.85
C ARG A 115 12.94 17.53 2.59
N PRO A 116 13.81 18.18 1.79
CA PRO A 116 13.72 19.61 1.52
C PRO A 116 12.34 20.05 1.00
N VAL A 117 11.71 19.23 0.16
CA VAL A 117 10.37 19.50 -0.40
C VAL A 117 9.26 19.62 0.65
N PHE A 118 9.45 19.03 1.85
CA PHE A 118 8.48 19.06 2.94
C PHE A 118 8.93 19.89 4.15
N ALA A 119 10.19 20.32 4.21
CA ALA A 119 10.77 20.96 5.38
C ALA A 119 10.00 22.24 5.77
N ASP A 120 9.77 23.14 4.81
CA ASP A 120 9.07 24.40 5.03
C ASP A 120 7.59 24.18 5.41
N GLN A 121 6.93 23.26 4.71
CA GLN A 121 5.53 22.89 4.99
C GLN A 121 5.39 22.32 6.41
N THR A 122 6.32 21.45 6.81
CA THR A 122 6.35 20.85 8.14
C THR A 122 6.60 21.92 9.19
N ALA A 123 7.61 22.78 8.99
CA ALA A 123 7.90 23.88 9.90
C ALA A 123 6.69 24.80 10.10
N ARG A 124 6.05 25.24 9.01
CA ARG A 124 4.85 26.09 9.06
C ARG A 124 3.68 25.39 9.75
N TYR A 125 3.49 24.08 9.52
CA TYR A 125 2.45 23.31 10.19
C TYR A 125 2.62 23.28 11.72
N LEU A 126 3.87 23.13 12.19
CA LEU A 126 4.21 23.15 13.61
C LEU A 126 4.08 24.55 14.20
N GLU A 127 4.52 25.58 13.48
CA GLU A 127 4.35 26.97 13.90
C GLU A 127 2.88 27.31 14.15
N ILE A 128 1.99 27.01 13.21
CA ILE A 128 0.55 27.22 13.36
C ILE A 128 -0.01 26.45 14.57
N ALA A 129 0.46 25.22 14.81
CA ALA A 129 0.06 24.47 16.00
C ALA A 129 0.48 25.16 17.30
N GLY A 130 1.67 25.77 17.31
CA GLY A 130 2.16 26.58 18.41
C GLY A 130 1.36 27.86 18.60
N GLU A 131 1.08 28.61 17.54
CA GLU A 131 0.25 29.83 17.56
C GLU A 131 -1.15 29.54 18.13
N LEU A 132 -1.79 28.49 17.61
CA LEU A 132 -3.10 28.04 18.11
C LEU A 132 -3.08 27.68 19.60
N ALA A 133 -1.98 27.07 20.08
CA ALA A 133 -1.82 26.73 21.49
C ALA A 133 -1.52 27.95 22.36
N ALA A 134 -0.75 28.92 21.83
CA ALA A 134 -0.40 30.16 22.52
C ALA A 134 -1.64 31.01 22.88
N HIS A 135 -2.72 30.91 22.09
CA HIS A 135 -4.00 31.52 22.43
C HIS A 135 -4.61 30.96 23.72
N HIS A 136 -4.35 29.68 24.03
CA HIS A 136 -4.90 29.01 25.21
C HIS A 136 -3.96 29.02 26.43
N SER A 137 -2.65 29.04 26.21
CA SER A 137 -1.66 28.98 27.28
C SER A 137 -0.39 29.73 26.91
N ARG A 138 0.16 30.50 27.87
CA ARG A 138 1.48 31.15 27.74
C ARG A 138 2.63 30.29 28.25
N GLN A 139 2.34 29.08 28.75
CA GLN A 139 3.37 28.18 29.24
C GLN A 139 4.14 27.57 28.06
N PRO A 140 5.46 27.75 27.97
CA PRO A 140 6.25 27.24 26.84
C PRO A 140 6.11 25.72 26.67
N SER A 141 6.02 24.97 27.77
CA SER A 141 5.85 23.51 27.76
C SER A 141 4.56 23.06 27.05
N HIS A 142 3.46 23.80 27.22
CA HIS A 142 2.19 23.48 26.54
C HIS A 142 2.26 23.76 25.04
N ILE A 143 2.92 24.85 24.65
CA ILE A 143 3.12 25.21 23.24
C ILE A 143 3.98 24.14 22.57
N GLU A 144 5.07 23.71 23.21
CA GLU A 144 5.95 22.70 22.65
C GLU A 144 5.27 21.33 22.58
N SER A 145 4.50 20.95 23.60
CA SER A 145 3.67 19.73 23.53
C SER A 145 2.66 19.77 22.38
N ALA A 146 2.05 20.93 22.10
CA ALA A 146 1.13 21.07 20.97
C ALA A 146 1.83 20.92 19.61
N LYS A 147 3.06 21.44 19.48
CA LYS A 147 3.90 21.24 18.29
C LYS A 147 4.26 19.77 18.13
N GLN A 148 4.73 19.12 19.18
CA GLN A 148 5.08 17.70 19.14
C GLN A 148 3.88 16.83 18.75
N ASN A 149 2.72 17.05 19.36
CA ASN A 149 1.48 16.34 19.02
C ASN A 149 1.07 16.58 17.56
N ALA A 150 1.28 17.79 17.04
CA ALA A 150 1.01 18.12 15.65
C ALA A 150 1.97 17.37 14.71
N PHE A 151 3.26 17.30 15.05
CA PHE A 151 4.23 16.50 14.31
C PHE A 151 3.83 15.02 14.29
N ASP A 152 3.44 14.47 15.44
CA ASP A 152 3.02 13.08 15.56
C ASP A 152 1.76 12.77 14.73
N ASP A 153 0.75 13.66 14.69
CA ASP A 153 -0.42 13.52 13.81
C ASP A 153 -0.02 13.57 12.33
N LEU A 154 0.84 14.51 11.93
CA LEU A 154 1.31 14.62 10.56
C LEU A 154 2.10 13.38 10.14
N ARG A 155 3.01 12.91 10.99
CA ARG A 155 3.79 11.68 10.80
C ARG A 155 2.88 10.49 10.65
N ASP A 156 1.90 10.29 11.53
CA ASP A 156 1.04 9.11 11.49
C ASP A 156 0.14 9.09 10.24
N ARG A 157 -0.23 10.27 9.71
CA ARG A 157 -0.92 10.39 8.41
C ARG A 157 -0.02 10.00 7.25
N VAL A 158 1.22 10.48 7.22
CA VAL A 158 2.21 10.11 6.21
C VAL A 158 2.55 8.62 6.31
N ALA A 159 2.72 8.09 7.53
CA ALA A 159 2.94 6.68 7.78
C ALA A 159 1.78 5.84 7.24
N GLN A 160 0.55 6.28 7.41
CA GLN A 160 -0.60 5.60 6.83
C GLN A 160 -0.59 5.57 5.29
N VAL A 161 -0.04 6.59 4.62
CA VAL A 161 0.18 6.59 3.16
C VAL A 161 1.28 5.60 2.78
N VAL A 162 2.44 5.66 3.45
CA VAL A 162 3.57 4.74 3.24
C VAL A 162 3.14 3.28 3.39
N LEU A 163 2.36 2.98 4.43
CA LEU A 163 1.83 1.64 4.69
C LEU A 163 0.95 1.13 3.54
N LYS A 164 0.09 2.00 2.99
CA LYS A 164 -0.77 1.67 1.86
C LYS A 164 0.05 1.45 0.59
N ALA A 165 1.03 2.29 0.33
CA ALA A 165 1.93 2.16 -0.82
C ALA A 165 2.73 0.85 -0.77
N ALA A 166 3.31 0.49 0.38
CA ALA A 166 4.00 -0.78 0.55
C ALA A 166 3.07 -1.99 0.36
N ALA A 167 1.83 -1.92 0.88
CA ALA A 167 0.84 -2.97 0.66
C ALA A 167 0.42 -3.10 -0.81
N GLN A 168 0.32 -1.98 -1.53
CA GLN A 168 0.06 -1.95 -2.98
C GLN A 168 1.23 -2.57 -3.77
N HIS A 169 2.48 -2.19 -3.45
CA HIS A 169 3.67 -2.81 -4.06
C HIS A 169 3.67 -4.33 -3.92
N ARG A 170 3.38 -4.84 -2.72
CA ARG A 170 3.29 -6.29 -2.51
C ARG A 170 2.19 -6.95 -3.32
N ARG A 171 1.00 -6.33 -3.41
CA ARG A 171 -0.12 -6.86 -4.20
C ARG A 171 0.22 -6.91 -5.68
N ALA A 172 0.85 -5.85 -6.20
CA ALA A 172 1.29 -5.79 -7.58
C ALA A 172 2.37 -6.85 -7.89
N GLU A 173 3.28 -7.10 -6.95
CA GLU A 173 4.28 -8.18 -7.08
C GLU A 173 3.62 -9.55 -7.15
N LEU A 174 2.74 -9.87 -6.19
CA LEU A 174 2.01 -11.14 -6.16
C LEU A 174 1.18 -11.37 -7.44
N ALA A 175 0.53 -10.32 -7.95
CA ALA A 175 -0.23 -10.40 -9.19
C ALA A 175 0.67 -10.68 -10.40
N ARG A 176 1.86 -10.06 -10.47
CA ARG A 176 2.86 -10.34 -11.51
C ARG A 176 3.34 -11.78 -11.46
N THR A 177 3.69 -12.29 -10.28
CA THR A 177 4.11 -13.69 -10.12
C THR A 177 3.00 -14.66 -10.53
N ALA A 178 1.76 -14.42 -10.11
CA ALA A 178 0.62 -15.27 -10.46
C ALA A 178 0.36 -15.30 -11.98
N SER A 179 0.46 -14.14 -12.65
CA SER A 179 0.36 -14.05 -14.11
C SER A 179 1.44 -14.86 -14.82
N MET A 180 2.70 -14.75 -14.36
CA MET A 180 3.81 -15.54 -14.92
C MET A 180 3.59 -17.04 -14.75
N THR A 181 3.11 -17.50 -13.59
CA THR A 181 2.81 -18.92 -13.36
C THR A 181 1.70 -19.42 -14.27
N ALA A 182 0.65 -18.61 -14.50
CA ALA A 182 -0.43 -18.96 -15.41
C ALA A 182 0.04 -19.09 -16.87
N VAL A 183 0.90 -18.16 -17.33
CA VAL A 183 1.53 -18.23 -18.66
C VAL A 183 2.39 -19.49 -18.78
N ALA A 184 3.20 -19.78 -17.76
CA ALA A 184 4.04 -20.99 -17.76
C ALA A 184 3.20 -22.28 -17.81
N SER A 185 2.07 -22.34 -17.08
CA SER A 185 1.19 -23.52 -17.12
C SER A 185 0.54 -23.72 -18.49
N VAL A 186 0.13 -22.64 -19.15
CA VAL A 186 -0.42 -22.73 -20.51
C VAL A 186 0.63 -23.26 -21.47
N PHE A 187 1.87 -22.75 -21.37
CA PHE A 187 2.97 -23.19 -22.23
C PHE A 187 3.29 -24.68 -22.05
N LEU A 188 3.39 -25.15 -20.80
CA LEU A 188 3.62 -26.56 -20.49
C LEU A 188 2.48 -27.45 -21.01
N GLN A 189 1.23 -27.01 -20.89
CA GLN A 189 0.08 -27.75 -21.39
C GLN A 189 0.06 -27.83 -22.92
N THR A 190 0.45 -26.75 -23.61
CA THR A 190 0.56 -26.76 -25.08
C THR A 190 1.69 -27.67 -25.56
N GLU A 191 2.84 -27.69 -24.88
CA GLU A 191 3.95 -28.59 -25.20
C GLU A 191 3.58 -30.07 -25.00
N ASP A 192 2.84 -30.39 -23.94
CA ASP A 192 2.37 -31.76 -23.70
C ASP A 192 1.39 -32.22 -24.79
N LEU A 193 0.45 -31.35 -25.19
CA LEU A 193 -0.48 -31.63 -26.29
C LEU A 193 0.25 -31.85 -27.63
N LEU A 194 1.18 -30.97 -27.99
CA LEU A 194 1.99 -31.10 -29.20
C LEU A 194 2.86 -32.36 -29.18
N SER A 195 3.42 -32.70 -28.02
CA SER A 195 4.19 -33.93 -27.83
C SER A 195 3.31 -35.17 -28.01
N HIS A 196 2.07 -35.13 -27.54
CA HIS A 196 1.10 -36.21 -27.71
C HIS A 196 0.74 -36.42 -29.18
N GLU A 197 0.48 -35.34 -29.93
CA GLU A 197 0.21 -35.41 -31.37
C GLU A 197 1.41 -35.95 -32.15
N ARG A 198 2.64 -35.51 -31.83
CA ARG A 198 3.86 -36.04 -32.45
C ARG A 198 4.01 -37.55 -32.25
N ARG A 199 3.85 -38.03 -31.01
CA ARG A 199 3.90 -39.48 -30.72
C ARG A 199 2.83 -40.23 -31.51
N ARG A 200 1.62 -39.68 -31.61
CA ARG A 200 0.54 -40.30 -32.39
C ARG A 200 0.91 -40.41 -33.87
N LEU A 201 1.43 -39.34 -34.47
CA LEU A 201 1.89 -39.35 -35.87
C LEU A 201 3.05 -40.32 -36.10
N GLU A 202 3.99 -40.40 -35.14
CA GLU A 202 5.07 -41.39 -35.16
C GLU A 202 4.53 -42.82 -35.11
N TYR A 203 3.55 -43.10 -34.24
CA TYR A 203 2.89 -44.40 -34.16
C TYR A 203 2.13 -44.74 -35.43
N GLU A 204 1.31 -43.82 -35.97
CA GLU A 204 0.58 -44.02 -37.22
C GLU A 204 1.53 -44.29 -38.40
N GLY A 205 2.63 -43.53 -38.50
CA GLY A 205 3.67 -43.74 -39.51
C GLY A 205 4.43 -45.07 -39.35
N ALA A 206 4.76 -45.46 -38.12
CA ALA A 206 5.38 -46.76 -37.83
C ALA A 206 4.44 -47.92 -38.19
N TRP A 207 3.15 -47.79 -37.87
CA TRP A 207 2.13 -48.80 -38.20
C TRP A 207 1.99 -48.96 -39.71
N LEU A 208 1.86 -47.85 -40.45
CA LEU A 208 1.79 -47.84 -41.90
C LEU A 208 2.99 -48.54 -42.56
N ASN A 209 4.20 -48.27 -42.05
CA ASN A 209 5.40 -48.94 -42.52
C ASN A 209 5.38 -50.45 -42.25
N ILE A 210 4.94 -50.88 -41.06
CA ILE A 210 4.83 -52.31 -40.72
C ILE A 210 3.80 -53.00 -41.62
N SER A 211 2.62 -52.40 -41.84
CA SER A 211 1.60 -52.96 -42.72
C SER A 211 2.06 -53.02 -44.18
N ALA A 212 2.75 -51.99 -44.68
CA ALA A 212 3.29 -51.99 -46.04
C ALA A 212 4.45 -53.00 -46.21
N ARG A 213 5.13 -53.37 -45.13
CA ARG A 213 6.17 -54.40 -45.14
C ARG A 213 5.56 -55.80 -45.17
N ARG A 214 4.50 -56.04 -44.39
CA ARG A 214 3.72 -57.29 -44.44
C ARG A 214 3.10 -57.54 -45.81
N HIS A 215 2.47 -56.52 -46.41
CA HIS A 215 1.91 -56.69 -47.76
C HIS A 215 3.00 -57.02 -48.81
N ARG A 216 4.20 -56.41 -48.71
CA ARG A 216 5.31 -56.77 -49.61
C ARG A 216 5.88 -58.17 -49.38
N GLU A 217 5.89 -58.64 -48.14
CA GLU A 217 6.29 -60.01 -47.80
C GLU A 217 5.25 -61.03 -48.31
N GLU A 218 3.95 -60.76 -48.13
CA GLU A 218 2.84 -61.58 -48.66
C GLU A 218 2.80 -61.61 -50.20
N ASP A 219 3.04 -60.48 -50.86
CA ASP A 219 3.15 -60.40 -52.32
C ASP A 219 4.39 -61.17 -52.84
N SER A 220 5.49 -61.20 -52.07
CA SER A 220 6.68 -61.97 -52.44
C SER A 220 6.52 -63.47 -52.25
N ASP A 221 5.79 -63.90 -51.21
CA ASP A 221 5.53 -65.32 -50.95
C ASP A 221 4.57 -65.91 -52.00
N THR A 222 3.60 -65.12 -52.46
CA THR A 222 2.68 -65.51 -53.55
C THR A 222 3.36 -65.56 -54.92
N GLU A 223 4.37 -64.72 -55.18
CA GLU A 223 5.21 -64.80 -56.38
C GLU A 223 6.10 -66.06 -56.39
N VAL A 224 6.66 -66.43 -55.24
CA VAL A 224 7.49 -67.63 -55.08
C VAL A 224 6.67 -68.92 -55.24
N ASP A 225 5.44 -68.96 -54.74
CA ASP A 225 4.56 -70.13 -54.93
C ASP A 225 4.05 -70.25 -56.37
N ASN A 226 3.75 -69.14 -57.06
CA ASN A 226 3.41 -69.17 -58.49
C ASN A 226 4.60 -69.62 -59.37
N GLN A 227 5.84 -69.25 -59.05
CA GLN A 227 7.01 -69.76 -59.78
C GLN A 227 7.22 -71.27 -59.60
N LYS A 228 6.93 -71.81 -58.41
CA LYS A 228 7.02 -73.26 -58.13
C LYS A 228 5.92 -74.08 -58.81
N GLU A 229 4.75 -73.51 -59.08
CA GLU A 229 3.70 -74.18 -59.86
C GLU A 229 4.01 -74.20 -61.35
N VAL A 230 4.63 -73.15 -61.90
CA VAL A 230 5.01 -73.09 -63.33
C VAL A 230 6.16 -74.05 -63.66
N GLU A 231 7.09 -74.32 -62.74
CA GLU A 231 8.16 -75.32 -62.95
C GLU A 231 7.70 -76.79 -62.83
N LYS A 232 6.44 -77.05 -62.44
CA LYS A 232 5.87 -78.41 -62.30
C LYS A 232 4.95 -78.84 -63.46
N ALA A 233 4.74 -77.98 -64.46
CA ALA A 233 3.98 -78.29 -65.68
C ALA A 233 4.93 -78.58 -66.85
#